data_AF-A0A8H7P9D1-F1
#
_entry.id   AF-A0A8H7P9D1-F1
#
_cell.length_a   1.000
_cell.length_b   1.000
_cell.length_c   1.000
_cell.angle_alpha   90.00
_cell.angle_beta   90.00
_cell.angle_gamma   90.00
#
_symmetry.space_group_name_H-M   'P 1'
#
loop_
_entity.id
_entity.type
_entity.pdbx_description
1 polymer ?
#
loop_
_entity_poly.entity_id
_entity_poly.type
_entity_poly.pdbx_seq_one_letter_code
_entity_poly.pdbx_strand_id
1 'polypeptide(L)'
;MSSNAGEKAKVDAPKASFRTVPVQQRSIWESWAVLPARTRLFVSLGITAFALGGVLVSDQLEKTIPPPEKERLAEGATKDVPPP
;
A
#
# COMPACT_ATOMS: atom_id res chain seq x y z
N MET A 1 -8.45 -42.13 -43.87
CA MET A 1 -8.96 -42.16 -42.48
C MET A 1 -7.85 -41.60 -41.59
N SER A 2 -7.65 -40.28 -41.60
CA SER A 2 -8.24 -39.31 -40.67
C SER A 2 -7.74 -39.46 -39.23
N SER A 3 -6.66 -38.71 -38.97
CA SER A 3 -6.49 -37.77 -37.85
C SER A 3 -6.73 -38.25 -36.42
N ASN A 4 -5.67 -38.19 -35.60
CA ASN A 4 -5.73 -37.55 -34.28
C ASN A 4 -4.32 -37.14 -33.80
N ALA A 5 -3.62 -36.38 -34.65
CA ALA A 5 -2.55 -35.49 -34.20
C ALA A 5 -3.19 -34.14 -33.91
N GLY A 6 -3.58 -33.87 -32.67
CA GLY A 6 -4.18 -32.57 -32.38
C GLY A 6 -5.03 -32.41 -31.15
N GLU A 7 -4.99 -33.31 -30.17
CA GLU A 7 -5.55 -32.97 -28.85
C GLU A 7 -4.57 -32.03 -28.15
N LYS A 8 -4.65 -30.78 -28.58
CA LYS A 8 -3.97 -29.60 -28.05
C LYS A 8 -4.03 -29.70 -26.53
N ALA A 9 -2.87 -29.85 -25.91
CA ALA A 9 -2.65 -29.42 -24.53
C ALA A 9 -3.13 -27.97 -24.44
N LYS A 10 -4.40 -27.81 -24.07
CA LYS A 10 -5.00 -26.53 -23.76
C LYS A 10 -4.37 -26.18 -22.43
N VAL A 11 -3.25 -25.46 -22.52
CA VAL A 11 -2.62 -24.83 -21.36
C VAL A 11 -3.74 -24.05 -20.70
N ASP A 12 -4.22 -24.59 -19.57
CA ASP A 12 -5.20 -23.96 -18.71
C ASP A 12 -4.55 -22.69 -18.18
N ALA A 13 -4.64 -21.62 -18.98
CA ALA A 13 -4.41 -20.28 -18.50
C ALA A 13 -5.27 -20.13 -17.26
N PRO A 14 -4.73 -19.73 -16.09
CA PRO A 14 -5.52 -19.57 -14.89
C PRO A 14 -6.59 -18.54 -15.20
N LYS A 15 -7.80 -19.03 -15.48
CA LYS A 15 -8.96 -18.22 -15.79
C LYS A 15 -9.33 -17.59 -14.46
N ALA A 16 -8.77 -16.41 -14.19
CA ALA A 16 -9.07 -15.62 -13.01
C ALA A 16 -10.57 -15.29 -13.01
N SER A 17 -11.38 -16.19 -12.45
CA SER A 17 -12.85 -16.17 -12.51
C SER A 17 -13.44 -15.04 -11.65
N PHE A 18 -12.61 -14.36 -10.87
CA PHE A 18 -12.99 -13.16 -10.14
C PHE A 18 -13.51 -12.05 -11.06
N ARG A 19 -13.12 -12.00 -12.33
CA ARG A 19 -13.59 -10.97 -13.28
C ARG A 19 -15.05 -11.11 -13.68
N THR A 20 -15.65 -12.30 -13.52
CA THR A 20 -17.03 -12.59 -13.94
C THR A 20 -18.04 -12.53 -12.80
N VAL A 21 -17.59 -12.46 -11.55
CA VAL A 21 -18.45 -12.33 -10.36
C VAL A 21 -19.00 -10.90 -10.28
N PRO A 22 -20.27 -10.64 -9.95
CA PRO A 22 -20.76 -9.26 -9.79
C PRO A 22 -20.00 -8.51 -8.69
N VAL A 23 -19.81 -7.19 -8.86
CA VAL A 23 -18.97 -6.37 -7.96
C VAL A 23 -19.47 -6.43 -6.51
N GLN A 24 -20.80 -6.55 -6.29
CA GLN A 24 -21.38 -6.62 -4.95
C GLN A 24 -21.07 -7.92 -4.18
N GLN A 25 -20.59 -8.96 -4.87
CA GLN A 25 -20.27 -10.27 -4.26
C GLN A 25 -18.77 -10.50 -4.10
N ARG A 26 -17.92 -9.53 -4.49
CA ARG A 26 -16.46 -9.64 -4.38
C ARG A 26 -15.97 -9.05 -3.08
N SER A 27 -14.98 -9.69 -2.47
CA SER A 27 -14.19 -9.07 -1.40
C SER A 27 -13.42 -7.85 -1.93
N ILE A 28 -13.01 -6.97 -1.02
CA ILE A 28 -12.17 -5.81 -1.34
C ILE A 28 -10.87 -6.27 -2.02
N TRP A 29 -10.33 -7.41 -1.60
CA TRP A 29 -9.08 -7.94 -2.14
C TRP A 29 -9.24 -8.51 -3.55
N GLU A 30 -10.35 -9.19 -3.84
CA GLU A 30 -10.66 -9.64 -5.21
C GLU A 30 -10.92 -8.45 -6.13
N SER A 31 -11.58 -7.41 -5.64
CA SER A 31 -11.80 -6.17 -6.40
C SER A 31 -10.48 -5.48 -6.74
N TRP A 32 -9.55 -5.44 -5.79
CA TRP A 32 -8.18 -4.96 -6.02
C TRP A 32 -7.43 -5.84 -7.04
N ALA A 33 -7.56 -7.16 -6.93
CA ALA A 33 -6.91 -8.13 -7.82
C ALA A 33 -7.49 -8.15 -9.24
N VAL A 34 -8.68 -7.58 -9.48
CA VAL A 34 -9.26 -7.43 -10.82
C VAL A 34 -8.83 -6.14 -11.51
N LEU A 35 -8.49 -5.08 -10.76
CA LEU A 35 -8.11 -3.78 -11.33
C LEU A 35 -6.97 -3.89 -12.35
N PRO A 36 -6.98 -3.12 -13.46
CA PRO A 36 -5.85 -3.06 -14.38
C PRO A 36 -4.54 -2.68 -13.66
N ALA A 37 -3.42 -3.23 -14.13
CA ALA A 37 -2.11 -3.01 -13.51
C ALA A 37 -1.73 -1.51 -13.43
N ARG A 38 -2.06 -0.74 -14.48
CA ARG A 38 -1.84 0.72 -14.53
C ARG A 38 -2.58 1.46 -13.39
N THR A 39 -3.83 1.10 -13.13
CA THR A 39 -4.62 1.71 -12.03
C THR A 39 -4.02 1.41 -10.68
N ARG A 40 -3.58 0.16 -10.44
CA ARG A 40 -2.91 -0.18 -9.17
C ARG A 40 -1.63 0.62 -8.98
N LEU A 41 -0.85 0.79 -10.05
CA LEU A 41 0.37 1.59 -10.05
C LEU A 41 0.10 3.06 -9.72
N PHE A 42 -0.91 3.68 -10.33
CA PHE A 42 -1.28 5.07 -10.01
C PHE A 42 -1.77 5.24 -8.57
N VAL A 43 -2.56 4.29 -8.06
CA VAL A 43 -3.02 4.32 -6.66
C VAL A 43 -1.84 4.21 -5.70
N SER A 44 -0.93 3.26 -5.92
CA SER A 44 0.28 3.14 -5.11
C SER A 44 1.14 4.39 -5.19
N LEU A 45 1.34 4.95 -6.39
CA LEU A 45 2.10 6.18 -6.58
C LEU A 45 1.46 7.37 -5.85
N GLY A 46 0.13 7.48 -5.87
CA GLY A 46 -0.62 8.50 -5.14
C GLY A 46 -0.43 8.39 -3.62
N ILE A 47 -0.51 7.18 -3.07
CA ILE A 47 -0.26 6.94 -1.64
C ILE A 47 1.17 7.31 -1.27
N THR A 48 2.16 6.91 -2.09
CA THR A 48 3.56 7.26 -1.85
C THR A 48 3.78 8.77 -1.92
N ALA A 49 3.21 9.46 -2.90
CA ALA A 49 3.32 10.91 -3.03
C ALA A 49 2.69 11.63 -1.84
N PHE A 50 1.52 11.16 -1.37
CA PHE A 50 0.87 11.68 -0.18
C PHE A 50 1.73 11.47 1.08
N ALA A 51 2.31 10.29 1.26
CA ALA A 51 3.17 10.01 2.40
C ALA A 51 4.43 10.90 2.40
N LEU A 52 5.11 11.03 1.25
CA LEU A 52 6.25 11.93 1.11
C LEU A 52 5.86 13.38 1.39
N GLY A 53 4.72 13.83 0.86
CA GLY A 53 4.18 15.16 1.16
C GLY A 53 3.93 15.36 2.65
N GLY A 54 3.34 14.36 3.32
CA GLY A 54 3.09 14.39 4.76
C GLY A 54 4.36 14.51 5.59
N VAL A 55 5.42 13.77 5.23
CA VAL A 55 6.73 13.89 5.89
C VAL A 55 7.30 15.29 5.72
N LEU A 56 7.30 15.83 4.49
CA LEU A 56 7.81 17.18 4.23
C LEU A 56 7.00 18.26 4.97
N VAL A 57 5.69 18.09 5.08
CA VAL A 57 4.82 18.99 5.86
C VAL A 57 5.13 18.88 7.35
N SER A 58 5.39 17.68 7.87
CA SER A 58 5.82 17.47 9.27
C SER A 58 7.10 18.24 9.58
N ASP A 59 8.12 18.14 8.73
CA ASP A 59 9.40 18.84 8.90
C ASP A 59 9.23 20.38 8.90
N GLN A 60 8.22 20.88 8.19
CA GLN A 60 7.91 22.31 8.15
C GLN A 60 7.09 22.75 9.36
N LEU A 61 6.17 21.90 9.84
CA LEU A 61 5.39 22.14 11.06
C LEU A 61 6.31 22.27 12.27
N GLU A 62 7.33 21.42 12.40
CA GLU A 62 8.33 21.51 13.48
C GLU A 62 9.07 22.86 13.51
N LYS A 63 9.31 23.48 12.35
CA LYS A 63 9.96 24.80 12.28
C LYS A 63 9.02 25.93 12.68
N THR A 64 7.72 25.78 12.40
CA THR A 64 6.72 26.83 12.65
C THR A 64 6.06 26.75 14.02
N ILE A 65 5.96 25.55 14.60
CA ILE A 65 5.38 25.30 15.92
C ILE A 65 6.48 24.70 16.79
N PRO A 66 7.33 25.55 17.41
CA PRO A 66 8.33 25.06 18.34
C PRO A 66 7.61 24.39 19.52
N PRO A 67 8.08 23.21 19.98
CA PRO A 67 7.49 22.53 21.12
C PRO A 67 7.56 23.42 22.38
N PRO A 68 6.52 23.41 23.22
CA PRO A 68 6.52 24.18 24.46
C PRO A 68 7.68 23.71 25.34
N GLU A 69 8.46 24.66 25.87
CA GLU A 69 9.74 24.43 26.60
C GLU A 69 9.65 23.41 27.75
N LYS A 70 8.43 23.15 28.26
CA LYS A 70 8.15 22.20 29.33
C LYS A 70 8.45 20.74 28.97
N GLU A 71 8.37 20.36 27.70
CA GLU A 71 8.60 18.98 27.24
C GLU A 71 10.10 18.68 27.06
N ARG A 72 10.90 19.69 26.66
CA ARG A 72 12.36 19.55 26.52
C ARG A 72 13.08 19.32 27.84
N LEU A 73 12.59 19.90 28.94
CA LEU A 73 13.15 19.69 30.28
C LEU A 73 12.89 18.27 30.81
N ALA A 74 11.74 17.67 30.45
CA ALA A 74 11.39 16.32 30.87
C ALA A 74 12.18 15.23 30.12
N GLU A 75 12.46 15.45 28.82
CA GLU A 75 13.22 14.49 28.02
C GLU A 75 14.74 14.54 28.24
N GLY A 76 15.28 15.69 28.63
CA GLY A 76 16.68 15.81 29.05
C GLY A 76 16.94 15.24 30.46
N ALA A 77 16.04 15.47 31.41
CA ALA A 77 16.24 15.05 32.80
C ALA A 77 16.21 13.53 33.02
N THR A 78 15.60 12.76 32.10
CA THR A 78 15.45 11.30 32.25
C THR A 78 16.56 10.50 31.58
N LYS A 79 17.36 11.10 30.68
CA LYS A 79 18.50 10.43 30.03
C LYS A 79 19.78 10.49 30.88
N ASP A 80 19.87 11.40 31.85
CA ASP A 80 21.09 11.66 32.63
C ASP A 80 21.11 11.06 34.05
N VAL A 81 20.08 10.29 34.45
CA VAL A 81 20.07 9.63 35.77
C VAL A 81 20.45 8.16 35.62
N PRO A 82 21.65 7.71 36.09
CA PRO A 82 22.02 6.31 36.06
C PRO A 82 21.12 5.49 37.00
N PRO A 83 20.75 4.24 36.64
CA PRO A 83 19.91 3.39 37.47
C PRO A 83 20.60 3.06 38.81
N PRO A 84 19.82 2.91 39.91
CA PRO A 84 20.34 2.63 41.25
C PRO A 84 20.96 1.23 41.39
#